data_AF-A0A932EE63-F1
#
_entry.id   AF-A0A932EE63-F1
#
_cell.length_a   1.000
_cell.length_b   1.000
_cell.length_c   1.000
_cell.angle_alpha   90.00
_cell.angle_beta   90.00
_cell.angle_gamma   90.00
#
_symmetry.space_group_name_H-M   'P 1'
#
loop_
_entity.id
_entity.type
_entity.pdbx_description
1 polymer ?
#
loop_
_entity_poly.entity_id
_entity_poly.type
_entity_poly.pdbx_seq_one_letter_code
_entity_poly.pdbx_strand_id
1 'polypeptide(L)'
;MILVYGFTVIIVGSWLLKIINLKSLIFNRTPLDIPLLLFLGANILSTIFSIDVHTSVWGYYSRSNGGLLSLISYLLLYYAFVSNMDFNKALTTLKFGLASGFLISLYAILEHFGVSPSCVILRGEFNADCWIQRVQERVFATLGQPNWLAAYLAMLIFPALYFALTATKKLTLYTYYIILAIYYLAFTFTYSRGPTLGMLVGMGVFIVMLFLERMREVTIKNVNVFKEISQFVRKINKFVSGEIKLVLIVLTSFLVINLL
;
A
#
# COMPACT_ATOMS: atom_id res chain seq x y z
N MET A 1 -3.66 -15.23 -9.38
CA MET A 1 -3.15 -15.87 -8.13
C MET A 1 -2.20 -17.04 -8.36
N ILE A 2 -2.28 -17.78 -9.46
CA ILE A 2 -1.38 -18.93 -9.74
C ILE A 2 0.11 -18.58 -9.56
N LEU A 3 0.54 -17.43 -10.10
CA LEU A 3 1.92 -16.94 -9.94
C LEU A 3 2.28 -16.70 -8.46
N VAL A 4 1.36 -16.14 -7.67
CA VAL A 4 1.55 -15.94 -6.22
C VAL A 4 1.68 -17.28 -5.50
N TYR A 5 0.88 -18.28 -5.86
CA TYR A 5 1.01 -19.64 -5.32
C TYR A 5 2.36 -20.26 -5.66
N GLY A 6 2.80 -20.15 -6.92
CA GLY A 6 4.13 -20.61 -7.34
C GLY A 6 5.25 -19.95 -6.54
N PHE A 7 5.23 -18.61 -6.41
CA PHE A 7 6.22 -17.90 -5.61
C PHE A 7 6.13 -18.22 -4.12
N THR A 8 4.93 -18.46 -3.58
CA THR A 8 4.77 -18.89 -2.18
C THR A 8 5.48 -20.23 -1.95
N VAL A 9 5.28 -21.21 -2.83
CA VAL A 9 5.96 -22.52 -2.74
C VAL A 9 7.48 -22.35 -2.81
N ILE A 10 7.98 -21.53 -3.74
CA ILE A 10 9.43 -21.30 -3.90
C ILE A 10 10.02 -20.60 -2.68
N ILE A 11 9.38 -19.53 -2.19
CA ILE A 11 9.86 -18.73 -1.05
C ILE A 11 9.81 -19.55 0.24
N VAL A 12 8.70 -20.21 0.52
CA VAL A 12 8.53 -21.05 1.72
C VAL A 12 9.46 -22.26 1.65
N GLY A 13 9.57 -22.91 0.49
CA GLY A 13 10.52 -24.01 0.28
C GLY A 13 11.97 -23.59 0.55
N SER A 14 12.38 -22.43 0.03
CA SER A 14 13.71 -21.85 0.29
C SER A 14 13.92 -21.52 1.77
N TRP A 15 12.89 -20.98 2.43
CA TRP A 15 12.94 -20.68 3.86
C TRP A 15 13.04 -21.94 4.73
N LEU A 16 12.31 -23.00 4.38
CA LEU A 16 12.41 -24.31 5.05
C LEU A 16 13.80 -24.93 4.86
N LEU A 17 14.36 -24.90 3.64
CA LEU A 17 15.72 -25.37 3.38
C LEU A 17 16.76 -24.61 4.24
N LYS A 18 16.59 -23.29 4.39
CA LYS A 18 17.43 -22.46 5.26
C LYS A 18 17.33 -22.87 6.73
N ILE A 19 16.11 -23.12 7.24
CA ILE A 19 15.88 -23.61 8.61
C ILE A 19 16.57 -24.96 8.85
N ILE A 20 16.45 -25.89 7.90
CA ILE A 20 17.07 -27.22 7.98
C ILE A 20 18.60 -27.08 8.01
N ASN A 21 19.17 -26.25 7.13
CA ASN A 21 20.62 -26.06 7.05
C ASN A 21 21.19 -25.40 8.32
N LEU A 22 20.47 -24.42 8.88
CA LEU A 22 20.88 -23.73 10.11
C LEU A 22 20.54 -24.50 11.39
N LYS A 23 19.81 -25.62 11.29
CA LYS A 23 19.30 -26.44 12.41
C LYS A 23 18.62 -25.63 13.51
N SER A 24 18.05 -24.47 13.15
CA SER A 24 17.44 -23.54 14.08
C SER A 24 16.18 -22.93 13.45
N LEU A 25 15.13 -22.82 14.26
CA LEU A 25 13.86 -22.23 13.82
C LEU A 25 14.03 -20.72 13.74
N ILE A 26 14.09 -20.19 12.52
CA ILE A 26 14.07 -18.75 12.27
C ILE A 26 12.60 -18.31 12.18
N PHE A 27 12.03 -17.94 13.32
CA PHE A 27 10.66 -17.43 13.39
C PHE A 27 10.59 -16.21 14.31
N ASN A 28 10.29 -15.06 13.72
CA ASN A 28 10.15 -13.81 14.45
C ASN A 28 8.69 -13.58 14.84
N ARG A 29 8.43 -13.47 16.14
CA ARG A 29 7.08 -13.19 16.64
C ARG A 29 6.71 -11.73 16.42
N THR A 30 5.43 -11.50 16.10
CA THR A 30 4.88 -10.16 15.92
C THR A 30 3.61 -9.97 16.75
N PRO A 31 3.25 -8.73 17.12
CA PRO A 31 1.96 -8.46 17.76
C PRO A 31 0.76 -8.82 16.87
N LEU A 32 0.98 -9.02 15.56
CA LEU A 32 -0.07 -9.43 14.60
C LEU A 32 -0.30 -10.95 14.57
N ASP A 33 0.54 -11.76 15.22
CA ASP A 33 0.44 -13.22 15.16
C ASP A 33 -0.92 -13.72 15.66
N ILE A 34 -1.36 -13.23 16.83
CA ILE A 34 -2.64 -13.66 17.42
C ILE A 34 -3.83 -13.23 16.54
N PRO A 35 -3.97 -11.96 16.13
CA PRO A 35 -5.04 -11.55 15.21
C PRO A 35 -5.06 -12.35 13.90
N LEU A 36 -3.90 -12.58 13.29
CA LEU A 36 -3.79 -13.28 12.01
C LEU A 36 -4.18 -14.77 12.14
N LEU A 37 -3.73 -15.44 13.20
CA LEU A 37 -4.07 -16.83 13.45
C LEU A 37 -5.54 -17.02 13.84
N LEU A 38 -6.12 -16.10 14.62
CA LEU A 38 -7.55 -16.11 14.91
C LEU A 38 -8.38 -15.89 13.65
N PHE A 39 -7.95 -14.96 12.79
CA PHE A 39 -8.61 -14.73 11.50
C PHE A 39 -8.51 -15.96 10.59
N LEU A 40 -7.35 -16.61 10.51
CA LEU A 40 -7.19 -17.87 9.78
C LEU A 40 -8.09 -18.96 10.34
N GLY A 41 -8.12 -19.14 11.66
CA GLY A 41 -8.98 -20.11 12.33
C GLY A 41 -10.46 -19.90 12.01
N ALA A 42 -10.93 -18.65 12.05
CA ALA A 42 -12.29 -18.29 11.66
C ALA A 42 -12.59 -18.65 10.19
N ASN A 43 -11.65 -18.38 9.27
CA ASN A 43 -11.82 -18.72 7.85
C ASN A 43 -11.78 -20.24 7.60
N ILE A 44 -10.99 -21.00 8.36
CA ILE A 44 -10.98 -22.47 8.30
C ILE A 44 -12.34 -23.01 8.75
N LEU A 45 -12.85 -22.57 9.91
CA LEU A 45 -14.16 -22.99 10.40
C LEU A 45 -15.26 -22.60 9.40
N SER A 46 -15.24 -21.38 8.89
CA SER A 46 -16.19 -20.93 7.86
C SER A 46 -16.11 -21.77 6.59
N THR A 47 -14.93 -22.26 6.21
CA THR A 47 -14.73 -23.12 5.03
C THR A 47 -15.31 -24.51 5.27
N ILE A 48 -15.13 -25.09 6.47
CA ILE A 48 -15.66 -26.41 6.84
C ILE A 48 -17.19 -26.40 6.88
N PHE A 49 -17.80 -25.34 7.41
CA PHE A 49 -19.26 -25.20 7.50
C PHE A 49 -19.89 -24.53 6.25
N SER A 50 -19.12 -24.29 5.20
CA SER A 50 -19.60 -23.64 3.98
C SER A 50 -20.51 -24.57 3.17
N ILE A 51 -21.48 -23.96 2.49
CA ILE A 51 -22.37 -24.65 1.53
C ILE A 51 -21.54 -25.22 0.36
N ASP A 52 -20.55 -24.47 -0.11
CA ASP A 52 -19.63 -24.90 -1.16
C ASP A 52 -18.19 -24.78 -0.65
N VAL A 53 -17.70 -25.90 -0.12
CA VAL A 53 -16.34 -26.03 0.38
C VAL A 53 -15.31 -25.84 -0.73
N HIS A 54 -15.60 -26.29 -1.96
CA HIS A 54 -14.66 -26.20 -3.07
C HIS A 54 -14.41 -24.73 -3.45
N THR A 55 -15.48 -23.97 -3.64
CA THR A 55 -15.37 -22.52 -3.89
C THR A 55 -14.72 -21.79 -2.71
N SER A 56 -14.97 -22.23 -1.48
CA SER A 56 -14.36 -21.63 -0.28
C SER A 56 -12.85 -21.89 -0.16
N VAL A 57 -12.37 -23.05 -0.62
CA VAL A 57 -10.94 -23.38 -0.63
C VAL A 57 -10.21 -22.59 -1.72
N TRP A 58 -10.72 -22.61 -2.95
CA TRP A 58 -10.03 -22.08 -4.14
C TRP A 58 -10.30 -20.59 -4.41
N GLY A 59 -11.41 -20.06 -3.91
CA GLY A 59 -11.87 -18.70 -4.18
C GLY A 59 -12.57 -18.55 -5.53
N TYR A 60 -12.73 -17.30 -5.97
CA TYR A 60 -13.48 -16.99 -7.18
C TYR A 60 -12.78 -17.54 -8.43
N TYR A 61 -13.45 -18.41 -9.19
CA TYR A 61 -12.86 -19.21 -10.28
C TYR A 61 -12.01 -18.41 -11.28
N SER A 62 -12.46 -17.23 -11.74
CA SER A 62 -11.70 -16.47 -12.74
C SER A 62 -10.48 -15.74 -12.19
N ARG A 63 -10.38 -15.58 -10.86
CA ARG A 63 -9.31 -14.84 -10.17
C ARG A 63 -8.42 -15.75 -9.33
N SER A 64 -8.94 -16.92 -8.96
CA SER A 64 -8.42 -17.87 -7.98
C SER A 64 -8.00 -17.19 -6.68
N ASN A 65 -8.79 -16.20 -6.24
CA ASN A 65 -8.53 -15.34 -5.08
C ASN A 65 -9.76 -15.25 -4.18
N GLY A 66 -9.55 -14.99 -2.89
CA GLY A 66 -10.61 -14.85 -1.88
C GLY A 66 -11.04 -16.16 -1.24
N GLY A 67 -10.30 -17.25 -1.45
CA GLY A 67 -10.49 -18.52 -0.77
C GLY A 67 -9.44 -18.77 0.32
N LEU A 68 -9.58 -19.88 1.04
CA LEU A 68 -8.67 -20.28 2.11
C LEU A 68 -7.22 -20.41 1.63
N LEU A 69 -7.00 -20.92 0.42
CA LEU A 69 -5.65 -21.08 -0.12
C LEU A 69 -4.93 -19.74 -0.35
N SER A 70 -5.65 -18.72 -0.83
CA SER A 70 -5.10 -17.36 -0.95
C SER A 70 -4.73 -16.77 0.40
N LEU A 71 -5.56 -16.99 1.42
CA LEU A 71 -5.29 -16.52 2.78
C LEU A 71 -4.05 -17.18 3.37
N ILE A 72 -3.94 -18.51 3.27
CA ILE A 72 -2.76 -19.26 3.72
C ILE A 72 -1.50 -18.76 3.01
N SER A 73 -1.58 -18.52 1.70
CA SER A 73 -0.44 -18.02 0.93
C SER A 73 0.02 -16.66 1.41
N TYR A 74 -0.91 -15.73 1.65
CA TYR A 74 -0.57 -14.40 2.19
C TYR A 74 0.05 -14.47 3.58
N LEU A 75 -0.44 -15.35 4.46
CA LEU A 75 0.14 -15.55 5.79
C LEU A 75 1.55 -16.14 5.73
N LEU A 76 1.77 -17.15 4.87
CA LEU A 76 3.10 -17.73 4.68
C LEU A 76 4.09 -16.70 4.14
N LEU A 77 3.68 -15.91 3.14
CA LEU A 77 4.52 -14.82 2.61
C LEU A 77 4.80 -13.75 3.67
N TYR A 78 3.81 -13.40 4.49
CA TYR A 78 3.99 -12.49 5.62
C TYR A 78 5.04 -13.02 6.61
N TYR A 79 4.91 -14.26 7.08
CA TYR A 79 5.87 -14.84 8.04
C TYR A 79 7.26 -15.02 7.43
N ALA A 80 7.34 -15.41 6.15
CA ALA A 80 8.60 -15.49 5.44
C ALA A 80 9.28 -14.11 5.34
N PHE A 81 8.50 -13.05 5.09
CA PHE A 81 9.00 -11.68 5.06
C PHE A 81 9.54 -11.24 6.42
N VAL A 82 8.75 -11.34 7.49
CA VAL A 82 9.14 -10.90 8.84
C VAL A 82 10.34 -11.69 9.38
N SER A 83 10.45 -12.98 9.04
CA SER A 83 11.52 -13.84 9.56
C SER A 83 12.84 -13.68 8.80
N ASN A 84 12.84 -13.09 7.60
CA ASN A 84 14.04 -12.99 6.75
C ASN A 84 14.44 -11.56 6.36
N MET A 85 13.59 -10.57 6.61
CA MET A 85 13.86 -9.18 6.26
C MET A 85 14.30 -8.36 7.46
N ASP A 86 15.40 -7.64 7.27
CA ASP A 86 15.86 -6.60 8.19
C ASP A 86 15.24 -5.25 7.83
N PHE A 87 15.27 -4.29 8.76
CA PHE A 87 14.71 -2.95 8.58
C PHE A 87 15.17 -2.27 7.28
N ASN A 88 16.47 -2.32 6.98
CA ASN A 88 17.03 -1.71 5.76
C ASN A 88 16.52 -2.38 4.48
N LYS A 89 16.35 -3.71 4.49
CA LYS A 89 15.81 -4.47 3.36
C LYS A 89 14.33 -4.15 3.19
N ALA A 90 13.55 -4.10 4.27
CA ALA A 90 12.14 -3.71 4.24
C ALA A 90 11.95 -2.29 3.68
N LEU A 91 12.77 -1.31 4.08
CA LEU A 91 12.76 0.03 3.49
C LEU A 91 13.08 0.01 1.99
N THR A 92 14.02 -0.84 1.58
CA THR A 92 14.37 -1.00 0.16
C THR A 92 13.22 -1.60 -0.63
N THR A 93 12.58 -2.65 -0.11
CA THR A 93 11.35 -3.24 -0.69
C THR A 93 10.25 -2.20 -0.81
N LEU A 94 10.08 -1.33 0.18
CA LEU A 94 9.08 -0.26 0.14
C LEU A 94 9.37 0.75 -0.99
N LYS A 95 10.64 1.12 -1.20
CA LYS A 95 11.05 1.98 -2.33
C LYS A 95 10.81 1.31 -3.69
N PHE A 96 11.05 0.01 -3.81
CA PHE A 96 10.67 -0.76 -5.01
C PHE A 96 9.16 -0.79 -5.20
N GLY A 97 8.40 -0.93 -4.11
CA GLY A 97 6.94 -0.79 -4.11
C GLY A 97 6.51 0.57 -4.66
N LEU A 98 7.15 1.65 -4.22
CA LEU A 98 6.87 3.00 -4.74
C LEU A 98 7.24 3.15 -6.23
N ALA A 99 8.40 2.65 -6.65
CA ALA A 99 8.78 2.66 -8.06
C ALA A 99 7.78 1.87 -8.93
N SER A 100 7.36 0.69 -8.48
CA SER A 100 6.36 -0.12 -9.19
C SER A 100 4.99 0.56 -9.23
N GLY A 101 4.53 1.14 -8.12
CA GLY A 101 3.29 1.88 -8.07
C GLY A 101 3.29 3.09 -9.00
N PHE A 102 4.45 3.71 -9.22
CA PHE A 102 4.60 4.84 -10.14
C PHE A 102 4.36 4.40 -11.58
N LEU A 103 4.99 3.30 -12.01
CA LEU A 103 4.77 2.74 -13.34
C LEU A 103 3.33 2.29 -13.55
N ILE A 104 2.72 1.65 -12.54
CA ILE A 104 1.32 1.21 -12.58
C ILE A 104 0.36 2.42 -12.64
N SER A 105 0.67 3.50 -11.94
CA SER A 105 -0.15 4.73 -11.97
C SER A 105 -0.07 5.44 -13.31
N LEU A 106 1.12 5.51 -13.92
CA LEU A 106 1.26 6.03 -15.29
C LEU A 106 0.45 5.21 -16.28
N TYR A 107 0.50 3.88 -16.15
CA TYR A 107 -0.34 2.98 -16.95
C TYR A 107 -1.83 3.32 -16.77
N ALA A 108 -2.31 3.45 -15.53
CA ALA A 108 -3.70 3.78 -15.21
C ALA A 108 -4.14 5.13 -15.82
N ILE A 109 -3.27 6.14 -15.75
CA ILE A 109 -3.57 7.48 -16.28
C ILE A 109 -3.77 7.41 -17.81
N LEU A 110 -2.94 6.65 -18.52
CA LEU A 110 -3.11 6.46 -19.97
C LEU A 110 -4.44 5.80 -20.31
N GLU A 111 -4.88 4.80 -19.52
CA GLU A 111 -6.17 4.15 -19.72
C GLU A 111 -7.35 5.13 -19.63
N HIS A 112 -7.28 6.08 -18.70
CA HIS A 112 -8.31 7.11 -18.57
C HIS A 112 -8.44 7.98 -19.82
N PHE A 113 -7.32 8.30 -20.47
CA PHE A 113 -7.29 9.08 -21.72
C PHE A 113 -7.58 8.25 -22.98
N GLY A 114 -8.02 7.00 -22.82
CA GLY A 114 -8.44 6.16 -23.93
C GLY A 114 -7.34 5.36 -24.61
N VAL A 115 -6.11 5.39 -24.07
CA VAL A 115 -5.01 4.56 -24.56
C VAL A 115 -4.67 3.53 -23.50
N SER A 116 -5.16 2.30 -23.65
CA SER A 116 -4.76 1.23 -22.74
C SER A 116 -3.48 0.55 -23.25
N PRO A 117 -2.36 0.59 -22.50
CA PRO A 117 -1.14 -0.08 -22.94
C PRO A 117 -1.33 -1.58 -23.16
N SER A 118 -2.27 -2.24 -22.47
CA SER A 118 -2.62 -3.64 -22.74
C SER A 118 -3.23 -3.83 -24.13
N CYS A 119 -4.08 -2.92 -24.59
CA CYS A 119 -4.66 -3.01 -25.93
C CYS A 119 -3.58 -2.79 -27.00
N VAL A 120 -2.67 -1.85 -26.76
CA VAL A 120 -1.52 -1.60 -27.66
C VAL A 120 -0.62 -2.83 -27.74
N ILE A 121 -0.28 -3.45 -26.61
CA ILE A 121 0.64 -4.60 -26.57
C ILE A 121 -0.01 -5.88 -27.13
N LEU A 122 -1.28 -6.13 -26.81
CA LEU A 122 -1.94 -7.40 -27.16
C LEU A 122 -2.60 -7.38 -28.54
N ARG A 123 -3.08 -6.22 -28.99
CA ARG A 123 -3.83 -6.07 -30.25
C ARG A 123 -3.22 -5.08 -31.23
N GLY A 124 -2.22 -4.29 -30.84
CA GLY A 124 -1.68 -3.22 -31.68
C GLY A 124 -2.62 -2.03 -31.86
N GLU A 125 -3.70 -1.96 -31.06
CA GLU A 125 -4.71 -0.90 -31.16
C GLU A 125 -4.44 0.20 -30.12
N PHE A 126 -4.43 1.46 -30.56
CA PHE A 126 -4.28 2.65 -29.71
C PHE A 126 -5.64 3.11 -29.14
N ASN A 127 -6.39 2.17 -28.59
CA ASN A 127 -7.69 2.40 -27.96
C ASN A 127 -7.73 1.73 -26.57
N ALA A 128 -8.86 1.84 -25.88
CA ALA A 128 -9.13 1.15 -24.62
C ALA A 128 -10.26 0.11 -24.74
N ASP A 129 -10.75 -0.11 -25.96
CA ASP A 129 -11.95 -0.91 -26.25
C ASP A 129 -11.67 -2.42 -26.34
N CYS A 130 -10.41 -2.83 -26.19
CA CYS A 130 -10.06 -4.26 -26.17
C CYS A 130 -10.65 -5.01 -24.96
N TRP A 131 -11.05 -4.27 -23.91
CA TRP A 131 -11.71 -4.80 -22.73
C TRP A 131 -13.23 -4.63 -22.81
N ILE A 132 -13.97 -5.64 -22.32
CA ILE A 132 -15.45 -5.58 -22.25
C ILE A 132 -15.89 -4.47 -21.29
N GLN A 133 -15.11 -4.26 -20.23
CA GLN A 133 -15.33 -3.20 -19.24
C GLN A 133 -14.85 -1.87 -19.81
N ARG A 134 -15.58 -0.79 -19.48
CA ARG A 134 -15.19 0.58 -19.84
C ARG A 134 -14.03 1.06 -18.96
N VAL A 135 -12.81 0.74 -19.39
CA VAL A 135 -11.58 1.05 -18.63
C VAL A 135 -11.35 2.54 -18.48
N GLN A 136 -11.77 3.34 -19.47
CA GLN A 136 -11.68 4.79 -19.45
C GLN A 136 -12.47 5.41 -18.28
N GLU A 137 -13.65 4.84 -17.99
CA GLU A 137 -14.50 5.31 -16.90
C GLU A 137 -13.95 4.89 -15.54
N ARG A 138 -13.36 3.69 -15.44
CA ARG A 138 -12.77 3.17 -14.19
C ARG A 138 -11.52 2.36 -14.48
N VAL A 139 -10.38 3.01 -14.26
CA VAL A 139 -9.06 2.43 -14.59
C VAL A 139 -8.67 1.32 -13.64
N PHE A 140 -7.96 0.31 -14.15
CA PHE A 140 -7.51 -0.83 -13.33
C PHE A 140 -6.06 -1.24 -13.56
N ALA A 141 -5.41 -0.64 -14.57
CA ALA A 141 -4.03 -0.89 -14.96
C ALA A 141 -3.68 -2.38 -15.05
N THR A 142 -2.54 -2.78 -14.49
CA THR A 142 -2.11 -4.19 -14.48
C THR A 142 -2.75 -5.03 -13.38
N LEU A 143 -3.60 -4.42 -12.52
CA LEU A 143 -4.21 -5.10 -11.38
C LEU A 143 -5.57 -5.73 -11.72
N GLY A 144 -6.18 -5.42 -12.86
CA GLY A 144 -7.37 -6.12 -13.35
C GLY A 144 -8.67 -5.84 -12.58
N GLN A 145 -8.64 -4.94 -11.59
CA GLN A 145 -9.84 -4.37 -10.97
C GLN A 145 -9.59 -2.97 -10.36
N PRO A 146 -10.45 -1.96 -10.60
CA PRO A 146 -10.25 -0.61 -10.06
C PRO A 146 -10.16 -0.56 -8.52
N ASN A 147 -10.97 -1.38 -7.83
CA ASN A 147 -10.92 -1.44 -6.36
C ASN A 147 -9.56 -1.95 -5.83
N TRP A 148 -8.92 -2.87 -6.54
CA TRP A 148 -7.61 -3.39 -6.14
C TRP A 148 -6.49 -2.40 -6.42
N LEU A 149 -6.56 -1.72 -7.57
CA LEU A 149 -5.67 -0.61 -7.89
C LEU A 149 -5.76 0.51 -6.85
N ALA A 150 -6.99 0.93 -6.54
CA ALA A 150 -7.22 1.97 -5.54
C ALA A 150 -6.71 1.56 -4.15
N ALA A 151 -6.95 0.33 -3.71
CA ALA A 151 -6.44 -0.17 -2.43
C ALA A 151 -4.90 -0.20 -2.40
N TYR A 152 -4.27 -0.62 -3.51
CA TYR A 152 -2.82 -0.65 -3.65
C TYR A 152 -2.21 0.77 -3.59
N LEU A 153 -2.77 1.72 -4.33
CA LEU A 153 -2.32 3.10 -4.33
C LEU A 153 -2.55 3.78 -2.97
N ALA A 154 -3.72 3.57 -2.34
CA ALA A 154 -4.00 4.07 -1.00
C ALA A 154 -2.95 3.61 0.02
N MET A 155 -2.53 2.34 -0.05
CA MET A 155 -1.46 1.82 0.81
C MET A 155 -0.11 2.50 0.55
N LEU A 156 0.24 2.77 -0.71
CA LEU A 156 1.52 3.38 -1.09
C LEU A 156 1.61 4.89 -0.85
N ILE A 157 0.48 5.59 -0.77
CA ILE A 157 0.43 7.03 -0.49
C ILE A 157 1.07 7.37 0.86
N PHE A 158 0.86 6.57 1.91
CA PHE A 158 1.40 6.89 3.25
C PHE A 158 2.93 6.78 3.33
N PRO A 159 3.59 5.71 2.84
CA PRO A 159 5.04 5.68 2.69
C PRO A 159 5.61 6.83 1.85
N ALA A 160 4.94 7.18 0.74
CA ALA A 160 5.38 8.28 -0.11
C ALA A 160 5.29 9.63 0.62
N LEU A 161 4.22 9.88 1.39
CA LEU A 161 4.08 11.03 2.27
C LEU A 161 5.19 11.07 3.33
N TYR A 162 5.44 9.94 4.00
CA TYR A 162 6.49 9.85 5.01
C TYR A 162 7.87 10.17 4.42
N PHE A 163 8.22 9.64 3.26
CA PHE A 163 9.50 9.94 2.61
C PHE A 163 9.58 11.37 2.07
N ALA A 164 8.45 11.99 1.69
CA ALA A 164 8.40 13.41 1.36
C ALA A 164 8.70 14.27 2.60
N LEU A 165 8.06 14.00 3.73
CA LEU A 165 8.23 14.75 4.98
C LEU A 165 9.64 14.59 5.59
N THR A 166 10.28 13.45 5.37
CA THR A 166 11.64 13.17 5.87
C THR A 166 12.74 13.50 4.86
N ALA A 167 12.40 14.03 3.69
CA ALA A 167 13.36 14.36 2.64
C ALA A 167 14.25 15.56 3.04
N THR A 168 15.57 15.36 3.07
CA THR A 168 16.53 16.43 3.37
C THR A 168 16.92 17.26 2.14
N LYS A 169 16.91 16.65 0.94
CA LYS A 169 17.27 17.31 -0.31
C LYS A 169 16.03 17.77 -1.07
N LYS A 170 16.08 18.97 -1.67
CA LYS A 170 14.99 19.50 -2.51
C LYS A 170 14.63 18.56 -3.66
N LEU A 171 15.63 17.98 -4.32
CA LEU A 171 15.38 17.04 -5.43
C LEU A 171 14.55 15.84 -4.98
N THR A 172 14.93 15.19 -3.87
CA THR A 172 14.20 14.03 -3.33
C THR A 172 12.79 14.41 -2.90
N LEU A 173 12.61 15.60 -2.33
CA LEU A 173 11.29 16.12 -1.96
C LEU A 173 10.38 16.26 -3.19
N TYR A 174 10.88 16.91 -4.26
CA TYR A 174 10.12 17.05 -5.50
C TYR A 174 9.80 15.71 -6.15
N THR A 175 10.72 14.75 -6.11
CA THR A 175 10.45 13.39 -6.61
C THR A 175 9.27 12.75 -5.90
N TYR A 176 9.21 12.79 -4.56
CA TYR A 176 8.08 12.19 -3.84
C TYR A 176 6.78 12.97 -4.03
N TYR A 177 6.82 14.29 -4.21
CA TYR A 177 5.62 15.06 -4.58
C TYR A 177 5.07 14.68 -5.95
N ILE A 178 5.94 14.46 -6.94
CA ILE A 178 5.53 13.99 -8.26
C ILE A 178 4.90 12.59 -8.16
N ILE A 179 5.51 11.68 -7.39
CA ILE A 179 4.96 10.34 -7.16
C ILE A 179 3.57 10.43 -6.50
N LEU A 180 3.42 11.25 -5.47
CA LEU A 180 2.14 11.45 -4.78
C LEU A 180 1.06 12.02 -5.70
N ALA A 181 1.40 13.01 -6.52
CA ALA A 181 0.47 13.59 -7.48
C ALA A 181 -0.01 12.55 -8.50
N ILE A 182 0.90 11.72 -9.01
CA ILE A 182 0.58 10.65 -9.97
C ILE A 182 -0.25 9.55 -9.31
N TYR A 183 0.07 9.15 -8.08
CA TYR A 183 -0.75 8.18 -7.33
C TYR A 183 -2.14 8.70 -7.08
N TYR A 184 -2.24 9.96 -6.67
CA TYR A 184 -3.52 10.56 -6.38
C TYR A 184 -4.40 10.63 -7.63
N LEU A 185 -3.83 11.08 -8.76
CA LEU A 185 -4.54 11.14 -10.03
C LEU A 185 -5.01 9.75 -10.50
N ALA A 186 -4.13 8.75 -10.45
CA ALA A 186 -4.51 7.38 -10.80
C ALA A 186 -5.56 6.82 -9.83
N PHE A 187 -5.46 7.15 -8.53
CA PHE A 187 -6.42 6.73 -7.51
C PHE A 187 -7.81 7.31 -7.77
N THR A 188 -7.93 8.60 -8.10
CA THR A 188 -9.24 9.22 -8.40
C THR A 188 -9.90 8.61 -9.62
N PHE A 189 -9.14 8.30 -10.67
CA PHE A 189 -9.66 7.65 -11.89
C PHE A 189 -10.19 6.23 -11.67
N THR A 190 -9.94 5.61 -10.51
CA THR A 190 -10.57 4.32 -10.19
C THR A 190 -12.03 4.44 -9.75
N TYR A 191 -12.45 5.64 -9.30
CA TYR A 191 -13.76 5.95 -8.72
C TYR A 191 -14.23 4.92 -7.67
N SER A 192 -13.31 4.47 -6.81
CA SER A 192 -13.57 3.35 -5.87
C SER A 192 -13.80 3.82 -4.43
N ARG A 193 -15.06 3.77 -3.97
CA ARG A 193 -15.48 4.30 -2.64
C ARG A 193 -14.83 3.61 -1.44
N GLY A 194 -14.69 2.28 -1.47
CA GLY A 194 -14.13 1.51 -0.34
C GLY A 194 -12.69 1.94 0.00
N PRO A 195 -11.77 1.91 -0.97
CA PRO A 195 -10.42 2.44 -0.79
C PRO A 195 -10.37 3.92 -0.41
N THR A 196 -11.30 4.75 -0.89
CA THR A 196 -11.41 6.16 -0.45
C THR A 196 -11.67 6.28 1.04
N LEU A 197 -12.62 5.51 1.59
CA LEU A 197 -12.87 5.48 3.04
C LEU A 197 -11.63 4.97 3.80
N GLY A 198 -11.00 3.90 3.31
CA GLY A 198 -9.78 3.36 3.92
C GLY A 198 -8.64 4.38 3.95
N MET A 199 -8.47 5.15 2.89
CA MET A 199 -7.47 6.21 2.81
C MET A 199 -7.81 7.39 3.73
N LEU A 200 -9.08 7.80 3.86
CA LEU A 200 -9.50 8.85 4.79
C LEU A 200 -9.21 8.46 6.24
N VAL A 201 -9.62 7.25 6.64
CA VAL A 201 -9.32 6.72 7.98
C VAL A 201 -7.81 6.59 8.18
N GLY A 202 -7.10 6.06 7.18
CA GLY A 202 -5.63 5.95 7.20
C GLY A 202 -4.93 7.30 7.35
N MET A 203 -5.44 8.35 6.71
CA MET A 203 -4.92 9.71 6.86
C MET A 203 -5.15 10.25 8.27
N GLY A 204 -6.30 9.99 8.87
CA GLY A 204 -6.56 10.29 10.29
C GLY A 204 -5.54 9.62 11.21
N VAL A 205 -5.31 8.31 11.02
CA VAL A 205 -4.30 7.56 11.78
C VAL A 205 -2.90 8.12 11.55
N PHE A 206 -2.54 8.43 10.29
CA PHE A 206 -1.23 8.98 9.93
C PHE A 206 -0.97 10.33 10.63
N ILE A 207 -1.94 11.23 10.65
CA ILE A 207 -1.83 12.53 11.34
C ILE A 207 -1.70 12.34 12.86
N VAL A 208 -2.49 11.44 13.45
CA VAL A 208 -2.38 11.12 14.89
C VAL A 208 -0.99 10.57 15.20
N MET A 209 -0.45 9.66 14.38
CA MET A 209 0.89 9.11 14.57
C MET A 209 1.98 10.19 14.50
N LEU A 210 1.91 11.10 13.52
CA LEU A 210 2.84 12.24 13.42
C LEU A 210 2.74 13.16 14.64
N PHE A 211 1.52 13.40 15.14
CA PHE A 211 1.31 14.21 16.35
C PHE A 211 1.90 13.53 17.59
N LEU A 212 1.69 12.23 17.77
CA LEU A 212 2.25 11.47 18.89
C LEU A 212 3.78 11.43 18.87
N GLU A 213 4.37 11.24 17.68
CA GLU A 213 5.84 11.29 17.51
C GLU A 213 6.38 12.67 17.91
N ARG A 214 5.71 13.73 17.49
CA ARG A 214 6.07 15.09 17.85
C ARG A 214 6.01 15.34 19.36
N MET A 215 4.93 14.89 20.01
CA MET A 215 4.79 15.02 21.47
C MET A 215 5.90 14.28 22.20
N ARG A 216 6.29 13.09 21.73
CA ARG A 216 7.40 12.32 22.28
C ARG A 216 8.74 13.06 22.16
N GLU A 217 9.03 13.68 21.02
CA GLU A 217 10.25 14.49 20.86
C GLU A 217 10.30 15.69 21.82
N VAL A 218 9.17 16.37 22.01
CA VAL A 218 9.06 17.53 22.91
C VAL A 218 9.25 17.09 24.37
N THR A 219 8.67 15.97 24.79
CA THR A 219 8.87 15.43 26.15
C THR A 219 10.32 15.06 26.42
N ILE A 220 11.02 14.46 25.43
CA ILE A 220 12.45 14.11 25.55
C ILE A 220 13.33 15.37 25.58
N LYS A 221 13.02 16.39 24.77
CA LYS A 221 13.75 17.66 24.77
C LYS A 221 13.43 18.57 25.95
N ASN A 222 12.27 18.44 26.60
CA ASN A 222 11.91 19.24 27.78
C ASN A 222 12.77 18.95 29.02
N VAL A 223 13.62 17.93 29.00
CA VAL A 223 14.64 17.70 30.05
C VAL A 223 15.86 18.62 29.85
N ASN A 224 16.06 19.22 28.66
CA ASN A 224 17.18 20.12 28.38
C ASN A 224 16.76 21.28 27.46
N VAL A 225 16.80 22.51 28.01
CA VAL A 225 16.89 23.81 27.30
C VAL A 225 15.56 24.51 26.96
N PHE A 226 15.07 25.31 27.92
CA PHE A 226 13.96 26.26 27.76
C PHE A 226 14.28 27.50 26.88
N LYS A 227 15.54 27.72 26.46
CA LYS A 227 15.97 28.97 25.78
C LYS A 227 16.01 28.93 24.24
N GLU A 228 16.13 27.77 23.60
CA GLU A 228 16.06 27.65 22.13
C GLU A 228 14.62 27.66 21.58
N ILE A 229 13.64 27.50 22.47
CA ILE A 229 12.22 27.33 22.15
C ILE A 229 11.65 28.57 21.44
N SER A 230 12.05 29.80 21.79
CA SER A 230 11.44 31.01 21.17
C SER A 230 11.88 31.26 19.72
N GLN A 231 13.14 30.97 19.39
CA GLN A 231 13.67 31.10 18.02
C GLN A 231 13.28 29.91 17.14
N PHE A 232 13.20 28.71 17.71
CA PHE A 232 12.77 27.49 17.00
C PHE A 232 11.25 27.49 16.73
N VAL A 233 10.42 27.94 17.68
CA VAL A 233 8.96 28.09 17.50
C VAL A 233 8.62 29.10 16.39
N ARG A 234 9.39 30.18 16.23
CA ARG A 234 9.22 31.13 15.11
C ARG A 234 9.58 30.55 13.73
N LYS A 235 10.61 29.69 13.66
CA LYS A 235 11.02 29.01 12.41
C LYS A 235 10.05 27.87 12.05
N ILE A 236 9.51 27.20 13.07
CA ILE A 236 8.48 26.16 12.98
C ILE A 236 7.13 26.74 12.54
N ASN A 237 6.64 27.84 13.12
CA ASN A 237 5.36 28.42 12.67
C ASN A 237 5.36 28.80 11.18
N LYS A 238 6.51 29.18 10.63
CA LYS A 238 6.65 29.49 9.19
C LYS A 238 6.73 28.23 8.32
N PHE A 239 7.38 27.16 8.80
CA PHE A 239 7.57 25.89 8.07
C PHE A 239 6.35 24.94 8.18
N VAL A 240 5.78 24.83 9.38
CA VAL A 240 4.52 24.12 9.71
C VAL A 240 3.35 24.71 8.94
N SER A 241 3.34 26.02 8.66
CA SER A 241 2.30 26.62 7.81
C SER A 241 2.35 26.13 6.36
N GLY A 242 3.46 25.57 5.87
CA GLY A 242 3.59 25.07 4.50
C GLY A 242 3.16 23.61 4.35
N GLU A 243 3.68 22.73 5.21
CA GLU A 243 3.43 21.28 5.13
C GLU A 243 2.04 20.90 5.65
N ILE A 244 1.55 21.55 6.72
CA ILE A 244 0.17 21.36 7.18
C ILE A 244 -0.82 21.92 6.16
N LYS A 245 -0.51 23.05 5.49
CA LYS A 245 -1.33 23.53 4.36
C LYS A 245 -1.33 22.53 3.22
N LEU A 246 -0.22 21.87 2.91
CA LEU A 246 -0.17 20.87 1.86
C LEU A 246 -1.01 19.64 2.21
N VAL A 247 -0.88 19.11 3.43
CA VAL A 247 -1.72 17.99 3.91
C VAL A 247 -3.19 18.38 3.92
N LEU A 248 -3.52 19.61 4.33
CA LEU A 248 -4.88 20.15 4.26
C LEU A 248 -5.36 20.37 2.82
N ILE A 249 -4.53 20.85 1.89
CA ILE A 249 -4.87 21.00 0.46
C ILE A 249 -5.10 19.63 -0.18
N VAL A 250 -4.26 18.67 0.15
CA VAL A 250 -4.41 17.29 -0.28
C VAL A 250 -5.73 16.75 0.26
N LEU A 251 -6.00 16.85 1.57
CA LEU A 251 -7.26 16.46 2.21
C LEU A 251 -8.51 17.19 1.68
N THR A 252 -8.43 18.50 1.43
CA THR A 252 -9.57 19.26 0.89
C THR A 252 -9.80 18.93 -0.57
N SER A 253 -8.74 18.78 -1.38
CA SER A 253 -8.87 18.27 -2.75
C SER A 253 -9.46 16.87 -2.77
N PHE A 254 -9.11 16.01 -1.80
CA PHE A 254 -9.67 14.67 -1.64
C PHE A 254 -11.17 14.71 -1.35
N LEU A 255 -11.58 15.54 -0.37
CA LEU A 255 -12.98 15.72 0.01
C LEU A 255 -13.80 16.30 -1.14
N VAL A 256 -13.24 17.24 -1.91
CA VAL A 256 -13.95 17.89 -3.02
C VAL A 256 -14.05 16.97 -4.25
N ILE A 257 -13.02 16.18 -4.58
CA ILE A 257 -13.00 15.39 -5.83
C ILE A 257 -13.70 14.02 -5.68
N ASN A 258 -13.70 13.42 -4.48
CA ASN A 258 -14.18 12.04 -4.30
C ASN A 258 -15.52 11.89 -3.56
N LEU A 259 -16.04 12.97 -2.94
CA LEU A 259 -17.36 12.97 -2.29
C LEU A 259 -18.44 13.75 -3.06
N LEU A 260 -18.07 14.55 -4.07
CA LEU A 260 -18.97 15.08 -5.10
C LEU A 260 -19.10 14.06 -6.24
#